data_AF-A0A6C0LH46-F1
#
_entry.id   AF-A0A6C0LH46-F1
#
_cell.length_a   1.000
_cell.length_b   1.000
_cell.length_c   1.000
_cell.angle_alpha   90.00
_cell.angle_beta   90.00
_cell.angle_gamma   90.00
#
_symmetry.space_group_name_H-M   'P 1'
#
loop_
_entity.id
_entity.type
_entity.pdbx_description
1 polymer ?
#
loop_
_entity_poly.entity_id
_entity_poly.type
_entity_poly.pdbx_seq_one_letter_code
_entity_poly.pdbx_strand_id
1 'polypeptide(L)'
;MRYILYMATTTTTTLANEIDLSILKHIDTIDAISAVDAVDNLISKIMSSMPPNFATEGERVGERISVIRQYREALKVLLQLPLMKQRTEEWFEARKTRLTASDLYDAIKGGNVSIKLAKKKANIVVDTINYNAIPALKWGTMFEPMATRCYSQKMNNIVIHDFGLVCDMDNAHFGASPDGINELGIMLEIKCPYSRKIVDGVIPEKYKMQIQGQLAVCKLKECDYIECIFKSLDSSEDYLALDGNVEKHGVIAEFYNQKGEYIYYYSEPDQTPKECVNEICDRLPIANICKEQHLKFSKYTYWRLDEMIIQRVVFNANAWETIVPKINTFWESVEEYKMLPVEVGIKKFKFVEDDDE
;
A
#
# COMPACT_ATOMS: atom_id res chain seq x y z
N MET A 1 -35.68 -0.94 -1.79
CA MET A 1 -35.21 -2.08 -0.98
C MET A 1 -33.71 -2.37 -1.23
N ARG A 2 -32.84 -1.35 -1.11
CA ARG A 2 -31.39 -1.45 -1.41
C ARG A 2 -30.48 -0.69 -0.41
N TYR A 3 -31.05 -0.20 0.70
CA TYR A 3 -30.33 0.64 1.67
C TYR A 3 -29.88 -0.09 2.94
N ILE A 4 -30.25 -1.37 3.14
CA ILE A 4 -30.01 -2.09 4.40
C ILE A 4 -28.67 -2.88 4.40
N LEU A 5 -28.06 -3.13 3.23
CA LEU A 5 -26.82 -3.92 3.17
C LEU A 5 -25.52 -3.12 3.47
N TYR A 6 -25.56 -1.78 3.45
CA TYR A 6 -24.35 -0.94 3.55
C TYR A 6 -23.92 -0.65 5.00
N MET A 7 -24.85 -0.77 5.95
CA MET A 7 -24.60 -0.49 7.38
C MET A 7 -23.95 -1.68 8.11
N ALA A 8 -24.24 -2.92 7.68
CA ALA A 8 -23.73 -4.11 8.36
C ALA A 8 -22.22 -4.30 8.16
N THR A 9 -21.69 -4.00 6.97
CA THR A 9 -20.27 -4.17 6.61
C THR A 9 -19.35 -3.15 7.25
N THR A 10 -19.83 -1.93 7.50
CA THR A 10 -19.09 -0.89 8.22
C THR A 10 -18.93 -1.29 9.68
N THR A 11 -20.02 -1.67 10.37
CA THR A 11 -19.97 -2.11 11.78
C THR A 11 -19.07 -3.32 12.04
N THR A 12 -19.03 -4.31 11.12
CA THR A 12 -18.17 -5.50 11.31
C THR A 12 -16.68 -5.20 11.09
N THR A 13 -16.37 -4.27 10.19
CA THR A 13 -15.00 -3.84 9.86
C THR A 13 -14.39 -3.03 11.01
N THR A 14 -15.17 -2.12 11.60
CA THR A 14 -14.75 -1.34 12.76
C THR A 14 -14.49 -2.25 13.96
N LEU A 15 -15.36 -3.25 14.18
CA LEU A 15 -15.24 -4.15 15.31
C LEU A 15 -14.03 -5.09 15.23
N ALA A 16 -13.69 -5.62 14.04
CA ALA A 16 -12.48 -6.43 13.88
C ALA A 16 -11.21 -5.62 14.20
N ASN A 17 -11.14 -4.37 13.74
CA ASN A 17 -10.04 -3.45 14.05
C ASN A 17 -9.96 -3.13 15.54
N GLU A 18 -11.10 -2.94 16.20
CA GLU A 18 -11.17 -2.70 17.65
C GLU A 18 -10.70 -3.91 18.46
N ILE A 19 -11.08 -5.12 18.07
CA ILE A 19 -10.60 -6.36 18.70
C ILE A 19 -9.09 -6.52 18.49
N ASP A 20 -8.60 -6.31 17.26
CA ASP A 20 -7.16 -6.38 16.93
C ASP A 20 -6.36 -5.38 17.80
N LEU A 21 -6.82 -4.13 17.88
CA LEU A 21 -6.19 -3.11 18.72
C LEU A 21 -6.24 -3.46 20.20
N SER A 22 -7.36 -4.02 20.67
CA SER A 22 -7.49 -4.48 22.05
C SER A 22 -6.52 -5.62 22.37
N ILE A 23 -6.35 -6.57 21.45
CA ILE A 23 -5.35 -7.64 21.57
C ILE A 23 -3.95 -7.01 21.71
N LEU A 24 -3.58 -6.11 20.79
CA LEU A 24 -2.27 -5.48 20.78
C LEU A 24 -1.96 -4.68 22.06
N LYS A 25 -2.97 -4.08 22.69
CA LYS A 25 -2.81 -3.34 23.96
C LYS A 25 -2.58 -4.23 25.18
N HIS A 26 -2.96 -5.50 25.11
CA HIS A 26 -2.94 -6.43 26.25
C HIS A 26 -1.89 -7.53 26.13
N ILE A 27 -1.09 -7.52 25.06
CA ILE A 27 0.05 -8.41 24.87
C ILE A 27 1.37 -7.63 25.03
N ASP A 28 2.33 -8.21 25.76
CA ASP A 28 3.66 -7.63 25.90
C ASP A 28 4.54 -7.92 24.68
N THR A 29 4.37 -9.12 24.11
CA THR A 29 4.97 -9.53 22.85
C THR A 29 3.93 -10.26 22.03
N ILE A 30 4.09 -10.17 20.72
CA ILE A 30 3.17 -10.78 19.76
C ILE A 30 3.21 -12.33 19.86
N ASP A 31 4.32 -12.89 20.35
CA ASP A 31 4.49 -14.33 20.57
C ASP A 31 3.62 -14.87 21.71
N ALA A 32 3.15 -14.00 22.62
CA ALA A 32 2.19 -14.36 23.66
C ALA A 32 0.88 -14.92 23.08
N ILE A 33 0.53 -14.56 21.84
CA ILE A 33 -0.64 -15.09 21.14
C ILE A 33 -0.46 -16.59 20.82
N SER A 34 0.76 -17.10 20.74
CA SER A 34 1.05 -18.48 20.30
C SER A 34 0.86 -19.55 21.39
N ALA A 35 0.89 -19.20 22.67
CA ALA A 35 0.76 -20.16 23.78
C ALA A 35 -0.71 -20.31 24.23
N VAL A 36 -1.18 -21.54 24.48
CA VAL A 36 -2.59 -21.83 24.84
C VAL A 36 -2.98 -21.19 26.17
N ASP A 37 -2.21 -21.42 27.24
CA ASP A 37 -2.48 -20.85 28.57
C ASP A 37 -2.38 -19.32 28.60
N ALA A 38 -1.60 -18.74 27.69
CA ALA A 38 -1.49 -17.29 27.54
C ALA A 38 -2.76 -16.68 26.90
N VAL A 39 -3.46 -17.45 26.06
CA VAL A 39 -4.65 -16.97 25.35
C VAL A 39 -5.88 -16.90 26.23
N ASP A 40 -6.14 -17.89 27.09
CA ASP A 40 -7.29 -17.83 28.02
C ASP A 40 -7.14 -16.67 29.02
N ASN A 41 -5.91 -16.45 29.49
CA ASN A 41 -5.56 -15.30 30.32
C ASN A 41 -5.70 -13.97 29.56
N LEU A 42 -5.30 -13.91 28.29
CA LEU A 42 -5.42 -12.74 27.43
C LEU A 42 -6.89 -12.40 27.15
N ILE A 43 -7.72 -13.39 26.82
CA ILE A 43 -9.16 -13.22 26.62
C ILE A 43 -9.77 -12.63 27.90
N SER A 44 -9.46 -13.22 29.06
CA SER A 44 -9.96 -12.74 30.36
C SER A 44 -9.55 -11.29 30.64
N LYS A 45 -8.29 -10.92 30.39
CA LYS A 45 -7.80 -9.54 30.51
C LYS A 45 -8.55 -8.60 29.58
N ILE A 46 -8.65 -8.93 28.29
CA ILE A 46 -9.35 -8.12 27.30
C ILE A 46 -10.82 -7.92 27.71
N MET A 47 -11.52 -9.00 28.07
CA MET A 47 -12.92 -8.93 28.48
C MET A 47 -13.13 -8.07 29.71
N SER A 48 -12.23 -8.11 30.69
CA SER A 48 -12.31 -7.24 31.89
C SER A 48 -12.07 -5.75 31.59
N SER A 49 -11.41 -5.43 30.48
CA SER A 49 -11.14 -4.05 30.04
C SER A 49 -12.20 -3.46 29.11
N MET A 50 -13.01 -4.31 28.48
CA MET A 50 -14.03 -3.90 27.51
C MET A 50 -15.32 -3.42 28.22
N PRO A 51 -16.09 -2.50 27.60
CA PRO A 51 -17.37 -2.06 28.15
C PRO A 51 -18.34 -3.24 28.36
N PRO A 52 -19.25 -3.19 29.35
CA PRO A 52 -20.17 -4.29 29.70
C PRO A 52 -21.03 -4.83 28.53
N ASN A 53 -21.22 -4.00 27.50
CA ASN A 53 -21.99 -4.33 26.29
C ASN A 53 -21.27 -5.36 25.38
N PHE A 54 -20.02 -5.73 25.70
CA PHE A 54 -19.18 -6.67 24.94
C PHE A 54 -19.01 -8.03 25.67
N ALA A 55 -19.75 -8.30 26.74
CA ALA A 55 -19.63 -9.55 27.51
C ALA A 55 -19.92 -10.83 26.69
N THR A 56 -20.59 -10.73 25.54
CA THR A 56 -20.83 -11.84 24.59
C THR A 56 -19.70 -12.03 23.56
N GLU A 57 -18.63 -11.24 23.64
CA GLU A 57 -17.58 -11.18 22.60
C GLU A 57 -16.36 -12.05 22.92
N GLY A 58 -16.31 -12.71 24.09
CA GLY A 58 -15.18 -13.57 24.48
C GLY A 58 -14.90 -14.69 23.49
N GLU A 59 -15.96 -15.34 23.00
CA GLU A 59 -15.87 -16.35 21.94
C GLU A 59 -15.29 -15.76 20.65
N ARG A 60 -15.73 -14.55 20.27
CA ARG A 60 -15.24 -13.84 19.07
C ARG A 60 -13.79 -13.39 19.20
N VAL A 61 -13.34 -12.98 20.40
CA VAL A 61 -11.92 -12.69 20.68
C VAL A 61 -11.10 -13.97 20.55
N GLY A 62 -11.59 -15.09 21.10
CA GLY A 62 -10.94 -16.40 20.96
C GLY A 62 -10.82 -16.86 19.51
N GLU A 63 -11.90 -16.75 18.73
CA GLU A 63 -11.90 -17.02 17.28
C GLU A 63 -10.90 -16.11 16.55
N ARG A 64 -10.89 -14.81 16.87
CA ARG A 64 -9.99 -13.85 16.25
C ARG A 64 -8.52 -14.17 16.54
N ILE A 65 -8.19 -14.53 17.78
CA ILE A 65 -6.85 -14.99 18.17
C ILE A 65 -6.46 -16.25 17.37
N SER A 66 -7.37 -17.21 17.22
CA SER A 66 -7.13 -18.41 16.41
C SER A 66 -6.85 -18.07 14.94
N VAL A 67 -7.57 -17.10 14.38
CA VAL A 67 -7.36 -16.61 13.01
C VAL A 67 -6.01 -15.91 12.87
N ILE A 68 -5.65 -15.02 13.81
CA ILE A 68 -4.35 -14.33 13.83
C ILE A 68 -3.18 -15.33 13.89
N ARG A 69 -3.31 -16.42 14.66
CA ARG A 69 -2.29 -17.49 14.68
C ARG A 69 -2.01 -18.03 13.27
N GLN A 70 -3.06 -18.28 12.49
CA GLN A 70 -2.92 -18.76 11.11
C GLN A 70 -2.25 -17.71 10.22
N TYR A 71 -2.60 -16.44 10.38
CA TYR A 71 -2.00 -15.33 9.62
C TYR A 71 -0.51 -15.18 9.93
N ARG A 72 -0.11 -15.36 11.19
CA ARG A 72 1.28 -15.35 11.61
C ARG A 72 2.10 -16.49 11.01
N GLU A 73 1.53 -17.69 10.87
CA GLU A 73 2.23 -18.78 10.17
C GLU A 73 2.47 -18.44 8.69
N ALA A 74 1.49 -17.84 8.01
CA ALA A 74 1.68 -17.35 6.64
C ALA A 74 2.75 -16.25 6.56
N LEU A 75 2.74 -15.29 7.51
CA LEU A 75 3.75 -14.25 7.61
C LEU A 75 5.16 -14.81 7.79
N LYS A 76 5.35 -15.83 8.64
CA LYS A 76 6.65 -16.50 8.83
C LYS A 76 7.20 -17.07 7.52
N VAL A 77 6.35 -17.65 6.68
CA VAL A 77 6.74 -18.15 5.35
C VAL A 77 7.15 -16.98 4.45
N LEU A 78 6.36 -15.90 4.43
CA LEU A 78 6.66 -14.72 3.61
C LEU A 78 7.98 -14.05 4.00
N LEU A 79 8.30 -13.97 5.29
CA LEU A 79 9.55 -13.38 5.80
C LEU A 79 10.81 -14.16 5.38
N GLN A 80 10.66 -15.41 4.93
CA GLN A 80 11.76 -16.22 4.41
C GLN A 80 11.99 -16.03 2.90
N LEU A 81 11.08 -15.35 2.20
CA LEU A 81 11.21 -15.10 0.77
C LEU A 81 12.32 -14.06 0.50
N PRO A 82 13.01 -14.16 -0.65
CA PRO A 82 14.00 -13.16 -1.03
C PRO A 82 13.33 -11.78 -1.20
N LEU A 83 13.85 -10.77 -0.49
CA LEU A 83 13.34 -9.41 -0.56
C LEU A 83 13.79 -8.73 -1.87
N MET A 84 12.83 -8.48 -2.76
CA MET A 84 13.03 -7.67 -3.96
C MET A 84 12.49 -6.26 -3.72
N LYS A 85 13.32 -5.41 -3.09
CA LYS A 85 12.91 -4.07 -2.63
C LYS A 85 12.23 -3.25 -3.73
N GLN A 86 11.14 -2.58 -3.37
CA GLN A 86 10.38 -1.77 -4.31
C GLN A 86 11.23 -0.63 -4.90
N ARG A 87 10.97 -0.28 -6.17
CA ARG A 87 11.63 0.81 -6.90
C ARG A 87 13.14 0.59 -7.15
N THR A 88 13.65 -0.62 -6.99
CA THR A 88 14.99 -0.97 -7.51
C THR A 88 14.93 -1.44 -8.96
N GLU A 89 16.08 -1.48 -9.63
CA GLU A 89 16.18 -1.95 -11.01
C GLU A 89 15.69 -3.41 -11.14
N GLU A 90 16.07 -4.28 -10.22
CA GLU A 90 15.64 -5.68 -10.17
C GLU A 90 14.13 -5.80 -10.03
N TRP A 91 13.51 -4.92 -9.23
CA TRP A 91 12.07 -4.85 -9.08
C TRP A 91 11.38 -4.46 -10.39
N PHE A 92 11.89 -3.47 -11.11
CA PHE A 92 11.36 -3.08 -12.42
C PHE A 92 11.53 -4.20 -13.46
N GLU A 93 12.68 -4.85 -13.51
CA GLU A 93 12.95 -5.95 -14.44
C GLU A 93 12.05 -7.15 -14.19
N ALA A 94 11.91 -7.58 -12.93
CA ALA A 94 11.03 -8.70 -12.59
C ALA A 94 9.56 -8.43 -12.94
N ARG A 95 9.12 -7.16 -12.90
CA ARG A 95 7.77 -6.75 -13.31
C ARG A 95 7.56 -6.77 -14.83
N LYS A 96 8.58 -6.85 -15.66
CA LYS A 96 8.42 -6.93 -17.13
C LYS A 96 7.86 -8.27 -17.55
N THR A 97 8.22 -9.35 -16.86
CA THR A 97 7.87 -10.73 -17.22
C THR A 97 6.63 -11.27 -16.52
N ARG A 98 5.85 -10.40 -15.86
CA ARG A 98 4.59 -10.75 -15.19
C ARG A 98 3.59 -9.61 -15.15
N LEU A 99 2.31 -9.96 -15.07
CA LEU A 99 1.26 -9.04 -14.65
C LEU A 99 1.40 -8.79 -13.14
N THR A 100 1.13 -7.55 -12.71
CA THR A 100 1.17 -7.20 -11.29
C THR A 100 -0.23 -6.87 -10.78
N ALA A 101 -0.49 -7.12 -9.49
CA ALA A 101 -1.79 -6.88 -8.89
C ALA A 101 -2.35 -5.45 -9.14
N SER A 102 -1.49 -4.43 -9.19
CA SER A 102 -1.88 -3.03 -9.48
C SER A 102 -2.44 -2.82 -10.89
N ASP A 103 -2.03 -3.67 -11.84
CA ASP A 103 -2.45 -3.62 -13.24
C ASP A 103 -3.58 -4.62 -13.54
N LEU A 104 -3.93 -5.48 -12.58
CA LEU A 104 -4.85 -6.61 -12.77
C LEU A 104 -6.22 -6.15 -13.30
N TYR A 105 -6.82 -5.14 -12.68
CA TYR A 105 -8.10 -4.59 -13.11
C TYR A 105 -8.08 -4.12 -14.56
N ASP A 106 -7.00 -3.43 -14.96
CA ASP A 106 -6.84 -2.87 -16.30
C ASP A 106 -6.56 -3.97 -17.34
N ALA A 107 -5.89 -5.05 -16.94
CA ALA A 107 -5.68 -6.24 -17.76
C ALA A 107 -6.99 -6.99 -18.03
N ILE A 108 -7.80 -7.27 -17.01
CA ILE A 108 -8.95 -8.17 -17.16
C ILE A 108 -10.24 -7.49 -17.63
N LYS A 109 -10.35 -6.15 -17.51
CA LYS A 109 -11.54 -5.41 -18.00
C LYS A 109 -11.65 -5.36 -19.53
N GLY A 110 -10.59 -5.79 -20.23
CA GLY A 110 -10.55 -5.84 -21.69
C GLY A 110 -10.46 -4.47 -22.38
N GLY A 111 -10.69 -4.49 -23.69
CA GLY A 111 -10.66 -3.31 -24.56
C GLY A 111 -9.28 -2.67 -24.72
N ASN A 112 -9.26 -1.42 -25.19
CA ASN A 112 -8.02 -0.71 -25.55
C ASN A 112 -7.02 -0.56 -24.40
N VAL A 113 -7.49 -0.53 -23.15
CA VAL A 113 -6.60 -0.40 -21.98
C VAL A 113 -5.81 -1.70 -21.79
N SER A 114 -6.50 -2.84 -21.83
CA SER A 114 -5.88 -4.16 -21.73
C SER A 114 -4.90 -4.40 -22.89
N ILE A 115 -5.29 -4.08 -24.12
CA ILE A 115 -4.40 -4.19 -25.30
C ILE A 115 -3.14 -3.35 -25.14
N LYS A 116 -3.25 -2.09 -24.73
CA LYS A 116 -2.08 -1.21 -24.51
C LYS A 116 -1.16 -1.76 -23.43
N LEU A 117 -1.73 -2.27 -22.34
CA LEU A 117 -0.97 -2.88 -21.26
C LEU A 117 -0.25 -4.14 -21.75
N ALA A 118 -0.90 -5.00 -22.54
CA ALA A 118 -0.30 -6.20 -23.10
C ALA A 118 0.86 -5.87 -24.04
N LYS A 119 0.70 -4.89 -24.94
CA LYS A 119 1.78 -4.41 -25.81
C LYS A 119 2.95 -3.79 -25.05
N LYS A 120 2.67 -3.08 -23.94
CA LYS A 120 3.69 -2.56 -23.03
C LYS A 120 4.47 -3.71 -22.38
N LYS A 121 3.79 -4.75 -21.90
CA LYS A 121 4.42 -5.96 -21.33
C LYS A 121 5.22 -6.76 -22.37
N ALA A 122 4.78 -6.72 -23.64
CA ALA A 122 5.49 -7.32 -24.76
C ALA A 122 6.68 -6.48 -25.27
N ASN A 123 6.94 -5.30 -24.68
CA ASN A 123 8.01 -4.38 -25.06
C ASN A 123 7.93 -3.87 -26.52
N ILE A 124 6.73 -3.79 -27.07
CA ILE A 124 6.47 -3.31 -28.44
C ILE A 124 6.25 -1.80 -28.47
N VAL A 125 5.74 -1.26 -27.36
CA VAL A 125 5.53 0.17 -27.16
C VAL A 125 6.60 0.66 -26.18
N VAL A 126 7.39 1.64 -26.61
CA VAL A 126 8.38 2.28 -25.75
C VAL A 126 7.66 3.21 -24.77
N ASP A 127 7.83 2.95 -23.48
CA ASP A 127 7.32 3.82 -22.42
C ASP A 127 8.27 4.99 -22.19
N THR A 128 7.90 6.17 -22.66
CA THR A 128 8.69 7.41 -22.51
C THR A 128 8.19 8.28 -21.34
N ILE A 129 7.24 7.78 -20.54
CA ILE A 129 6.62 8.55 -19.47
C ILE A 129 7.60 8.67 -18.30
N ASN A 130 7.94 9.90 -17.93
CA ASN A 130 8.62 10.17 -16.66
C ASN A 130 7.60 10.15 -15.51
N TYR A 131 7.40 8.99 -14.90
CA TYR A 131 6.46 8.82 -13.78
C TYR A 131 6.81 9.68 -12.55
N ASN A 132 8.10 10.00 -12.33
CA ASN A 132 8.53 10.85 -11.23
C ASN A 132 8.08 12.31 -11.39
N ALA A 133 7.78 12.74 -12.62
CA ALA A 133 7.26 14.07 -12.90
C ALA A 133 5.74 14.18 -12.65
N ILE A 134 5.02 13.07 -12.42
CA ILE A 134 3.58 13.08 -12.17
C ILE A 134 3.34 13.45 -10.71
N PRO A 135 2.73 14.63 -10.40
CA PRO A 135 2.61 15.11 -9.02
C PRO A 135 1.92 14.13 -8.08
N ALA A 136 0.86 13.46 -8.55
CA ALA A 136 0.12 12.50 -7.74
C ALA A 136 0.93 11.25 -7.38
N LEU A 137 1.78 10.75 -8.29
CA LEU A 137 2.62 9.59 -8.02
C LEU A 137 3.77 9.95 -7.07
N LYS A 138 4.38 11.12 -7.29
CA LYS A 138 5.39 11.69 -6.41
C LYS A 138 4.85 11.89 -5.00
N TRP A 139 3.64 12.46 -4.88
CA TRP A 139 2.96 12.66 -3.61
C TRP A 139 2.69 11.33 -2.87
N GLY A 140 2.11 10.35 -3.57
CA GLY A 140 1.88 9.02 -2.99
C GLY A 140 3.18 8.38 -2.50
N THR A 141 4.21 8.40 -3.34
CA THR A 141 5.57 7.89 -3.06
C THR A 141 6.18 8.53 -1.81
N MET A 142 6.05 9.85 -1.67
CA MET A 142 6.59 10.61 -0.55
C MET A 142 5.82 10.34 0.75
N PHE A 143 4.49 10.21 0.71
CA PHE A 143 3.69 10.10 1.92
C PHE A 143 3.39 8.67 2.37
N GLU A 144 3.63 7.67 1.54
CA GLU A 144 3.41 6.26 1.89
C GLU A 144 4.17 5.84 3.17
N PRO A 145 5.48 6.15 3.37
CA PRO A 145 6.15 5.84 4.64
C PRO A 145 5.54 6.55 5.86
N MET A 146 5.03 7.78 5.68
CA MET A 146 4.38 8.52 6.76
C MET A 146 3.00 7.95 7.09
N ALA A 147 2.27 7.47 6.09
CA ALA A 147 1.01 6.76 6.29
C ALA A 147 1.23 5.42 7.02
N THR A 148 2.25 4.65 6.62
CA THR A 148 2.66 3.41 7.31
C THR A 148 2.99 3.67 8.77
N ARG A 149 3.78 4.71 9.06
CA ARG A 149 4.09 5.15 10.43
C ARG A 149 2.83 5.52 11.21
N CYS A 150 1.97 6.36 10.65
CA CYS A 150 0.75 6.80 11.34
C CYS A 150 -0.18 5.61 11.63
N TYR A 151 -0.29 4.65 10.70
CA TYR A 151 -1.06 3.42 10.91
C TYR A 151 -0.44 2.58 12.03
N SER A 152 0.88 2.36 12.02
CA SER A 152 1.59 1.62 13.06
C SER A 152 1.30 2.20 14.44
N GLN A 153 1.46 3.52 14.61
CA GLN A 153 1.19 4.21 15.88
C GLN A 153 -0.27 4.09 16.30
N LYS A 154 -1.22 4.20 15.36
CA LYS A 154 -2.65 3.98 15.62
C LYS A 154 -2.94 2.55 16.07
N MET A 155 -2.15 1.59 15.59
CA MET A 155 -2.23 0.16 15.92
C MET A 155 -1.23 -0.23 17.02
N ASN A 156 -1.10 0.58 18.07
CA ASN A 156 -0.24 0.33 19.23
C ASN A 156 1.24 0.08 18.87
N ASN A 157 1.79 0.89 17.96
CA ASN A 157 3.17 0.79 17.47
C ASN A 157 3.53 -0.59 16.90
N ILE A 158 2.56 -1.27 16.28
CA ILE A 158 2.79 -2.57 15.66
C ILE A 158 3.86 -2.47 14.56
N VAL A 159 4.76 -3.45 14.51
CA VAL A 159 5.78 -3.56 13.46
C VAL A 159 5.13 -3.93 12.13
N ILE A 160 5.62 -3.31 11.06
CA ILE A 160 5.17 -3.54 9.68
C ILE A 160 6.39 -3.93 8.84
N HIS A 161 6.27 -5.03 8.12
CA HIS A 161 7.32 -5.59 7.28
C HIS A 161 7.12 -5.21 5.82
N ASP A 162 8.21 -4.85 5.13
CA ASP A 162 8.27 -4.61 3.69
C ASP A 162 8.70 -5.88 2.95
N PHE A 163 8.02 -6.19 1.85
CA PHE A 163 8.26 -7.39 1.04
C PHE A 163 8.64 -7.08 -0.41
N GLY A 164 8.54 -5.81 -0.84
CA GLY A 164 8.82 -5.44 -2.22
C GLY A 164 7.96 -6.21 -3.24
N LEU A 165 8.55 -6.95 -4.18
CA LEU A 165 7.79 -7.83 -5.10
C LEU A 165 7.78 -9.29 -4.64
N VAL A 166 6.58 -9.79 -4.36
CA VAL A 166 6.29 -11.21 -4.13
C VAL A 166 5.83 -11.83 -5.46
N CYS A 167 6.55 -12.86 -5.91
CA CYS A 167 6.18 -13.67 -7.08
C CYS A 167 5.11 -14.68 -6.68
N ASP A 168 4.10 -14.92 -7.52
CA ASP A 168 3.19 -16.04 -7.30
C ASP A 168 3.93 -17.36 -7.56
N MET A 169 3.89 -18.27 -6.59
CA MET A 169 4.51 -19.59 -6.70
C MET A 169 3.74 -20.52 -7.64
N ASP A 170 2.44 -20.27 -7.82
CA ASP A 170 1.56 -21.10 -8.64
C ASP A 170 1.38 -20.51 -10.06
N ASN A 171 1.80 -19.25 -10.28
CA ASN A 171 1.69 -18.57 -11.58
C ASN A 171 2.90 -17.67 -11.84
N ALA A 172 3.85 -18.14 -12.65
CA ALA A 172 5.06 -17.39 -13.00
C ALA A 172 4.80 -16.02 -13.67
N HIS A 173 3.61 -15.82 -14.23
CA HIS A 173 3.19 -14.59 -14.90
C HIS A 173 2.40 -13.64 -14.01
N PHE A 174 2.33 -13.90 -12.70
CA PHE A 174 1.67 -13.03 -11.75
C PHE A 174 2.55 -12.70 -10.53
N GLY A 175 2.32 -11.54 -9.94
CA GLY A 175 3.01 -11.11 -8.74
C GLY A 175 2.36 -9.88 -8.11
N ALA A 176 2.76 -9.60 -6.87
CA ALA A 176 2.17 -8.56 -6.06
C ALA A 176 3.23 -7.82 -5.26
N SER A 177 2.99 -6.54 -5.02
CA SER A 177 3.78 -5.74 -4.08
C SER A 177 2.82 -5.16 -3.05
N PRO A 178 2.63 -5.81 -1.89
CA PRO A 178 1.88 -5.19 -0.79
C PRO A 178 2.68 -4.02 -0.22
N ASP A 179 1.98 -2.98 0.26
CA ASP A 179 2.63 -1.81 0.86
C ASP A 179 3.19 -2.13 2.27
N GLY A 180 2.76 -3.24 2.86
CA GLY A 180 3.35 -3.85 4.04
C GLY A 180 2.52 -5.01 4.57
N ILE A 181 3.04 -5.77 5.53
CA ILE A 181 2.27 -6.73 6.33
C ILE A 181 2.64 -6.53 7.80
N ASN A 182 1.66 -6.32 8.66
CA ASN A 182 1.91 -6.11 10.09
C ASN A 182 2.17 -7.44 10.82
N GLU A 183 2.64 -7.38 12.06
CA GLU A 183 2.91 -8.56 12.89
C GLU A 183 1.69 -9.46 13.15
N LEU A 184 0.46 -8.99 12.97
CA LEU A 184 -0.72 -9.86 13.04
C LEU A 184 -0.91 -10.69 11.74
N GLY A 185 -0.08 -10.46 10.73
CA GLY A 185 -0.22 -11.05 9.39
C GLY A 185 -1.33 -10.40 8.56
N ILE A 186 -1.71 -9.16 8.89
CA ILE A 186 -2.69 -8.37 8.13
C ILE A 186 -1.92 -7.49 7.14
N MET A 187 -2.28 -7.61 5.86
CA MET A 187 -1.67 -6.86 4.77
C MET A 187 -2.10 -5.38 4.80
N LEU A 188 -1.27 -4.48 4.29
CA LEU A 188 -1.61 -3.07 4.10
C LEU A 188 -1.61 -2.73 2.62
N GLU A 189 -2.60 -1.94 2.21
CA GLU A 189 -2.64 -1.26 0.91
C GLU A 189 -2.98 0.21 1.17
N ILE A 190 -1.99 1.08 0.97
CA ILE A 190 -2.00 2.48 1.37
C ILE A 190 -2.18 3.37 0.14
N LYS A 191 -3.06 4.37 0.24
CA LYS A 191 -3.26 5.39 -0.78
C LYS A 191 -3.27 6.77 -0.14
N CYS A 192 -2.35 7.62 -0.61
CA CYS A 192 -2.29 9.02 -0.23
C CYS A 192 -2.75 9.85 -1.44
N PRO A 193 -4.06 10.07 -1.64
CA PRO A 193 -4.53 10.82 -2.80
C PRO A 193 -4.08 12.29 -2.74
N TYR A 194 -3.62 12.81 -3.88
CA TYR A 194 -3.15 14.19 -3.99
C TYR A 194 -4.28 15.23 -3.90
N SER A 195 -5.44 14.92 -4.50
CA SER A 195 -6.57 15.87 -4.58
C SER A 195 -7.95 15.23 -4.51
N ARG A 196 -8.03 13.89 -4.62
CA ARG A 196 -9.29 13.15 -4.50
C ARG A 196 -9.73 13.13 -3.04
N LYS A 197 -11.02 13.41 -2.79
CA LYS A 197 -11.64 13.18 -1.48
C LYS A 197 -11.78 11.69 -1.19
N ILE A 198 -11.49 11.32 0.05
CA ILE A 198 -11.71 9.95 0.56
C ILE A 198 -13.10 9.87 1.16
N VAL A 199 -13.70 8.67 1.12
CA VAL A 199 -15.06 8.43 1.60
C VAL A 199 -15.06 7.10 2.32
N ASP A 200 -15.48 7.11 3.58
CA ASP A 200 -15.57 5.89 4.37
C ASP A 200 -16.60 4.90 3.77
N GLY A 201 -16.28 3.61 3.83
CA GLY A 201 -17.06 2.55 3.20
C GLY A 201 -16.97 2.49 1.67
N VAL A 202 -16.12 3.29 1.02
CA VAL A 202 -15.92 3.28 -0.43
C VAL A 202 -14.48 2.93 -0.78
N ILE A 203 -14.30 1.79 -1.45
CA ILE A 203 -13.03 1.38 -2.04
C ILE A 203 -13.21 1.29 -3.55
N PRO A 204 -12.42 2.05 -4.35
CA PRO A 204 -12.42 1.93 -5.81
C PRO A 204 -12.23 0.49 -6.29
N GLU A 205 -12.99 0.07 -7.30
CA GLU A 205 -12.99 -1.32 -7.79
C GLU A 205 -11.59 -1.78 -8.25
N LYS A 206 -10.81 -0.88 -8.83
CA LYS A 206 -9.41 -1.13 -9.20
C LYS A 206 -8.57 -1.54 -7.99
N TYR A 207 -8.75 -0.87 -6.85
CA TYR A 207 -8.00 -1.19 -5.63
C TYR A 207 -8.54 -2.45 -4.96
N LYS A 208 -9.86 -2.71 -4.98
CA LYS A 208 -10.40 -4.00 -4.54
C LYS A 208 -9.77 -5.17 -5.30
N MET A 209 -9.72 -5.08 -6.64
CA MET A 209 -9.12 -6.10 -7.48
C MET A 209 -7.61 -6.27 -7.20
N GLN A 210 -6.90 -5.16 -7.01
CA GLN A 210 -5.49 -5.18 -6.61
C GLN A 210 -5.29 -5.91 -5.27
N ILE A 211 -6.08 -5.57 -4.25
CA ILE A 211 -6.01 -6.19 -2.92
C ILE A 211 -6.29 -7.69 -3.00
N GLN A 212 -7.30 -8.12 -3.77
CA GLN A 212 -7.58 -9.55 -3.96
C GLN A 212 -6.38 -10.27 -4.59
N GLY A 213 -5.72 -9.65 -5.57
CA GLY A 213 -4.49 -10.18 -6.17
C GLY A 213 -3.32 -10.26 -5.20
N GLN A 214 -3.13 -9.24 -4.36
CA GLN A 214 -2.08 -9.25 -3.34
C GLN A 214 -2.34 -10.34 -2.29
N LEU A 215 -3.57 -10.44 -1.77
CA LEU A 215 -3.96 -11.48 -0.81
C LEU A 215 -3.78 -12.89 -1.38
N ALA A 216 -4.12 -13.10 -2.65
CA ALA A 216 -3.93 -14.37 -3.34
C ALA A 216 -2.45 -14.77 -3.46
N VAL A 217 -1.59 -13.84 -3.89
CA VAL A 217 -0.15 -14.09 -4.06
C VAL A 217 0.52 -14.34 -2.72
N CYS A 218 0.22 -13.53 -1.71
CA CYS A 218 0.81 -13.65 -0.38
C CYS A 218 0.16 -14.75 0.48
N LYS A 219 -0.87 -15.44 -0.03
CA LYS A 219 -1.65 -16.45 0.71
C LYS A 219 -2.24 -15.92 2.04
N LEU A 220 -2.54 -14.62 2.10
CA LEU A 220 -3.15 -13.96 3.24
C LEU A 220 -4.68 -13.84 3.05
N LYS A 221 -5.39 -13.57 4.14
CA LYS A 221 -6.86 -13.50 4.13
C LYS A 221 -7.41 -12.09 4.31
N GLU A 222 -6.62 -11.18 4.85
CA GLU A 222 -7.07 -9.85 5.25
C GLU A 222 -6.07 -8.77 4.88
N CYS A 223 -6.61 -7.64 4.42
CA CYS A 223 -5.86 -6.44 4.12
C CYS A 223 -6.58 -5.21 4.70
N ASP A 224 -5.85 -4.34 5.39
CA ASP A 224 -6.30 -3.00 5.71
C ASP A 224 -6.02 -2.08 4.51
N TYR A 225 -7.09 -1.66 3.84
CA TYR A 225 -7.05 -0.59 2.86
C TYR A 225 -7.08 0.76 3.57
N ILE A 226 -6.03 1.55 3.40
CA ILE A 226 -5.78 2.76 4.16
C ILE A 226 -5.75 3.94 3.21
N GLU A 227 -6.56 4.95 3.46
CA GLU A 227 -6.48 6.22 2.76
C GLU A 227 -6.12 7.35 3.71
N CYS A 228 -5.11 8.15 3.33
CA CYS A 228 -4.60 9.26 4.15
C CYS A 228 -4.67 10.59 3.42
N ILE A 229 -5.28 11.60 4.05
CA ILE A 229 -5.20 12.99 3.61
C ILE A 229 -4.11 13.68 4.41
N PHE A 230 -2.99 13.96 3.74
CA PHE A 230 -1.93 14.81 4.27
C PHE A 230 -2.13 16.25 3.82
N LYS A 231 -1.78 17.19 4.70
CA LYS A 231 -1.73 18.61 4.38
C LYS A 231 -0.30 19.12 4.52
N SER A 232 0.23 19.71 3.45
CA SER A 232 1.48 20.46 3.52
C SER A 232 1.22 21.87 4.05
N LEU A 233 2.10 22.34 4.92
CA LEU A 233 2.07 23.70 5.46
C LEU A 233 3.04 24.58 4.65
N ASP A 234 2.70 25.85 4.50
CA ASP A 234 3.37 26.75 3.57
C ASP A 234 4.74 27.23 4.09
N SER A 235 4.89 27.31 5.41
CA SER A 235 6.11 27.82 6.05
C SER A 235 6.52 27.02 7.30
N SER A 236 7.79 27.17 7.69
CA SER A 236 8.30 26.67 8.98
C SER A 236 7.59 27.32 10.16
N GLU A 237 7.23 28.59 10.04
CA GLU A 237 6.54 29.37 11.06
C GLU A 237 5.14 28.81 11.32
N ASP A 238 4.38 28.51 10.26
CA ASP A 238 3.07 27.86 10.37
C ASP A 238 3.17 26.47 10.99
N TYR A 239 4.24 25.74 10.67
CA TYR A 239 4.49 24.42 11.24
C TYR A 239 4.88 24.48 12.72
N LEU A 240 5.74 25.41 13.11
CA LEU A 240 6.13 25.63 14.50
C LEU A 240 4.97 26.16 15.36
N ALA A 241 3.98 26.79 14.74
CA ALA A 241 2.76 27.25 15.38
C ALA A 241 1.69 26.16 15.55
N LEU A 242 1.92 24.93 15.07
CA LEU A 242 1.01 23.82 15.34
C LEU A 242 0.88 23.63 16.86
N ASP A 243 -0.37 23.61 17.34
CA ASP A 243 -0.69 23.39 18.74
C ASP A 243 -0.30 21.95 19.16
N GLY A 244 -0.04 21.74 20.45
CA GLY A 244 0.39 20.45 21.01
C GLY A 244 -0.62 19.31 20.85
N ASN A 245 -1.82 19.61 20.35
CA ASN A 245 -2.89 18.66 20.07
C ASN A 245 -2.79 18.00 18.67
N VAL A 246 -1.83 18.38 17.83
CA VAL A 246 -1.63 17.70 16.53
C VAL A 246 -0.83 16.42 16.76
N GLU A 247 -1.52 15.27 16.80
CA GLU A 247 -0.88 13.99 17.16
C GLU A 247 0.01 13.38 16.06
N LYS A 248 -0.11 13.83 14.81
CA LYS A 248 0.56 13.23 13.64
C LYS A 248 1.05 14.29 12.65
N HIS A 249 2.34 14.59 12.71
CA HIS A 249 3.00 15.59 11.87
C HIS A 249 4.48 15.23 11.65
N GLY A 250 5.16 16.01 10.81
CA GLY A 250 6.60 15.84 10.60
C GLY A 250 7.18 16.76 9.54
N VAL A 251 8.47 16.55 9.26
CA VAL A 251 9.22 17.27 8.22
C VAL A 251 9.85 16.26 7.27
N ILE A 252 9.80 16.56 5.97
CA ILE A 252 10.41 15.76 4.92
C ILE A 252 11.41 16.63 4.17
N ALA A 253 12.66 16.19 4.06
CA ALA A 253 13.63 16.76 3.13
C ALA A 253 13.60 15.98 1.81
N GLU A 254 13.37 16.69 0.71
CA GLU A 254 13.31 16.12 -0.63
C GLU A 254 14.61 16.38 -1.40
N PHE A 255 15.14 15.33 -2.01
CA PHE A 255 16.30 15.35 -2.89
C PHE A 255 15.96 14.67 -4.22
N TYR A 256 16.76 14.91 -5.25
CA TYR A 256 16.68 14.18 -6.50
C TYR A 256 18.04 13.90 -7.11
N ASN A 257 18.15 12.80 -7.84
CA ASN A 257 19.38 12.41 -8.53
C ASN A 257 19.43 12.94 -9.98
N GLN A 258 20.51 12.65 -10.71
CA GLN A 258 20.68 13.09 -12.11
C GLN A 258 19.65 12.51 -13.08
N LYS A 259 19.03 11.36 -12.74
CA LYS A 259 17.96 10.72 -13.52
C LYS A 259 16.57 11.33 -13.23
N GLY A 260 16.48 12.26 -12.27
CA GLY A 260 15.22 12.85 -11.83
C GLY A 260 14.40 11.96 -10.89
N GLU A 261 15.03 10.96 -10.25
CA GLU A 261 14.40 10.14 -9.22
C GLU A 261 14.51 10.84 -7.87
N TYR A 262 13.44 10.82 -7.08
CA TYR A 262 13.36 11.50 -5.80
C TYR A 262 13.78 10.59 -4.64
N ILE A 263 14.48 11.16 -3.67
CA ILE A 263 14.87 10.54 -2.40
C ILE A 263 14.40 11.44 -1.26
N TYR A 264 13.87 10.84 -0.20
CA TYR A 264 13.23 11.53 0.91
C TYR A 264 13.87 11.13 2.23
N TYR A 265 14.13 12.13 3.07
CA TYR A 265 14.51 11.95 4.47
C TYR A 265 13.37 12.49 5.34
N TYR A 266 12.99 11.73 6.35
CA TYR A 266 11.81 11.99 7.18
C TYR A 266 12.26 12.22 8.62
N SER A 267 11.68 13.20 9.32
CA SER A 267 11.89 13.36 10.76
C SER A 267 11.47 12.09 11.51
N GLU A 268 12.02 11.85 12.69
CA GLU A 268 11.59 10.72 13.54
C GLU A 268 10.15 10.91 14.09
N PRO A 269 9.47 9.82 14.52
CA PRO A 269 8.15 9.91 15.16
C PRO A 269 8.21 10.55 16.56
N ASP A 270 7.05 10.94 17.07
CA ASP A 270 6.81 11.36 18.47
C ASP A 270 7.69 12.53 18.94
N GLN A 271 8.12 13.36 18.00
CA GLN A 271 8.85 14.60 18.21
C GLN A 271 7.92 15.81 18.16
N THR A 272 8.28 16.85 18.90
CA THR A 272 7.65 18.18 18.75
C THR A 272 8.00 18.81 17.39
N PRO A 273 7.20 19.76 16.89
CA PRO A 273 7.51 20.47 15.64
C PRO A 273 8.93 21.06 15.63
N LYS A 274 9.38 21.61 16.76
CA LYS A 274 10.73 22.17 16.92
C LYS A 274 11.83 21.12 16.81
N GLU A 275 11.62 19.94 17.37
CA GLU A 275 12.58 18.83 17.28
C GLU A 275 12.69 18.32 15.85
N CYS A 276 11.57 18.16 15.13
CA CYS A 276 11.60 17.74 13.73
C CYS A 276 12.33 18.75 12.83
N VAL A 277 12.10 20.06 13.03
CA VAL A 277 12.81 21.11 12.29
C VAL A 277 14.30 21.05 12.58
N ASN A 278 14.68 20.95 13.86
CA ASN A 278 16.08 20.86 14.25
C ASN A 278 16.77 19.61 13.65
N GLU A 279 16.09 18.46 13.65
CA GLU A 279 16.62 17.24 13.05
C GLU A 279 16.82 17.37 11.53
N ILE A 280 15.78 17.76 10.80
CA ILE A 280 15.76 17.68 9.34
C ILE A 280 16.28 18.95 8.67
N CYS A 281 15.96 20.12 9.20
CA CYS A 281 16.35 21.40 8.60
C CYS A 281 17.73 21.87 9.07
N ASP A 282 18.05 21.69 10.35
CA ASP A 282 19.26 22.26 10.95
C ASP A 282 20.43 21.26 11.02
N ARG A 283 20.15 19.98 11.33
CA ARG A 283 21.18 18.96 11.59
C ARG A 283 21.45 18.02 10.44
N LEU A 284 20.52 17.85 9.51
CA LEU A 284 20.71 16.97 8.37
C LEU A 284 21.89 17.49 7.51
N PRO A 285 22.95 16.69 7.29
CA PRO A 285 24.16 17.17 6.61
C PRO A 285 23.96 17.21 5.09
N ILE A 286 23.11 18.12 4.61
CA ILE A 286 22.69 18.24 3.19
C ILE A 286 23.89 18.27 2.25
N ALA A 287 24.94 19.03 2.58
CA ALA A 287 26.13 19.14 1.72
C ALA A 287 26.83 17.78 1.55
N ASN A 288 26.93 16.98 2.62
CA ASN A 288 27.55 15.66 2.58
C ASN A 288 26.66 14.68 1.80
N ILE A 289 25.35 14.66 2.07
CA ILE A 289 24.38 13.82 1.35
C ILE A 289 24.44 14.10 -0.16
N CYS A 290 24.36 15.38 -0.55
CA CYS A 290 24.42 15.78 -1.95
C CYS A 290 25.73 15.34 -2.62
N LYS A 291 26.87 15.46 -1.92
CA LYS A 291 28.18 15.09 -2.45
C LYS A 291 28.37 13.58 -2.58
N GLU A 292 28.08 12.84 -1.52
CA GLU A 292 28.35 11.40 -1.42
C GLU A 292 27.37 10.56 -2.24
N GLN A 293 26.10 10.97 -2.30
CA GLN A 293 25.04 10.24 -3.02
C GLN A 293 24.75 10.86 -4.40
N HIS A 294 25.51 11.88 -4.82
CA HIS A 294 25.31 12.61 -6.07
C HIS A 294 23.88 13.15 -6.25
N LEU A 295 23.33 13.71 -5.16
CA LEU A 295 21.97 14.25 -5.11
C LEU A 295 21.96 15.77 -5.15
N LYS A 296 20.79 16.33 -5.45
CA LYS A 296 20.48 17.76 -5.31
C LYS A 296 19.31 17.91 -4.36
N PHE A 297 19.48 18.78 -3.37
CA PHE A 297 18.38 19.18 -2.48
C PHE A 297 17.31 19.95 -3.28
N SER A 298 16.04 19.66 -3.01
CA SER A 298 14.91 20.35 -3.62
C SER A 298 14.23 21.29 -2.64
N LYS A 299 13.66 20.76 -1.55
CA LYS A 299 12.89 21.54 -0.56
C LYS A 299 12.61 20.73 0.70
N TYR A 300 12.15 21.43 1.72
CA TYR A 300 11.46 20.83 2.86
C TYR A 300 9.94 20.79 2.61
N THR A 301 9.27 19.78 3.16
CA THR A 301 7.82 19.68 3.24
C THR A 301 7.43 19.47 4.70
N TYR A 302 6.79 20.48 5.28
CA TYR A 302 6.17 20.39 6.60
C TYR A 302 4.77 19.83 6.44
N TRP A 303 4.43 18.79 7.19
CA TRP A 303 3.16 18.10 6.99
C TRP A 303 2.46 17.78 8.31
N ARG A 304 1.14 17.62 8.21
CA ARG A 304 0.29 16.99 9.21
C ARG A 304 -0.69 16.04 8.53
N LEU A 305 -1.14 15.03 9.27
CA LEU A 305 -2.21 14.15 8.84
C LEU A 305 -3.56 14.78 9.22
N ASP A 306 -4.41 15.07 8.24
CA ASP A 306 -5.76 15.62 8.46
C ASP A 306 -6.79 14.49 8.64
N GLU A 307 -6.68 13.41 7.86
CA GLU A 307 -7.64 12.29 7.90
C GLU A 307 -6.96 10.96 7.56
N MET A 308 -7.37 9.89 8.24
CA MET A 308 -6.99 8.51 7.91
C MET A 308 -8.20 7.59 8.05
N ILE A 309 -8.58 6.96 6.94
CA ILE A 309 -9.65 5.95 6.88
C ILE A 309 -9.00 4.58 6.71
N ILE A 310 -9.44 3.59 7.51
CA ILE A 310 -8.96 2.21 7.47
C ILE A 310 -10.16 1.30 7.23
N GLN A 311 -10.13 0.54 6.13
CA GLN A 311 -11.19 -0.38 5.73
C GLN A 311 -10.60 -1.79 5.54
N ARG A 312 -11.04 -2.74 6.37
CA ARG A 312 -10.67 -4.15 6.25
C ARG A 312 -11.32 -4.77 5.02
N VAL A 313 -10.50 -5.40 4.18
CA VAL A 313 -10.90 -6.18 3.01
C VAL A 313 -10.53 -7.64 3.25
N VAL A 314 -11.50 -8.53 3.06
CA VAL A 314 -11.30 -9.98 3.20
C VAL A 314 -11.12 -10.62 1.83
N PHE A 315 -10.27 -11.64 1.75
CA PHE A 315 -10.05 -12.41 0.54
C PHE A 315 -11.31 -13.19 0.15
N ASN A 316 -11.72 -13.07 -1.12
CA ASN A 316 -12.84 -13.78 -1.70
C ASN A 316 -12.34 -14.86 -2.65
N ALA A 317 -12.13 -16.07 -2.10
CA ALA A 317 -11.62 -17.21 -2.85
C ALA A 317 -12.50 -17.57 -4.06
N ASN A 318 -13.82 -17.57 -3.90
CA ASN A 318 -14.77 -17.91 -4.97
C ASN A 318 -14.68 -16.93 -6.14
N ALA A 319 -14.56 -15.62 -5.85
CA ALA A 319 -14.37 -14.63 -6.91
C ALA A 319 -13.00 -14.78 -7.57
N TRP A 320 -11.95 -15.08 -6.78
CA TRP A 320 -10.60 -15.25 -7.28
C TRP A 320 -10.45 -16.41 -8.26
N GLU A 321 -11.14 -17.54 -8.03
CA GLU A 321 -11.16 -18.67 -8.98
C GLU A 321 -11.57 -18.25 -10.40
N THR A 322 -12.47 -17.28 -10.52
CA THR A 322 -12.92 -16.76 -11.82
C THR A 322 -11.94 -15.76 -12.45
N ILE A 323 -11.00 -15.22 -11.66
CA ILE A 323 -10.02 -14.23 -12.08
C ILE A 323 -8.75 -14.91 -12.60
N VAL A 324 -8.31 -16.02 -11.99
CA VAL A 324 -7.08 -16.73 -12.38
C VAL A 324 -7.02 -17.05 -13.88
N PRO A 325 -8.07 -17.63 -14.53
CA PRO A 325 -8.04 -17.90 -15.96
C PRO A 325 -7.83 -16.63 -16.80
N LYS A 326 -8.38 -15.48 -16.37
CA LYS A 326 -8.27 -14.20 -17.09
C LYS A 326 -6.86 -13.63 -17.07
N ILE A 327 -6.09 -13.91 -16.01
CA ILE A 327 -4.67 -13.55 -15.94
C ILE A 327 -3.90 -14.31 -17.02
N ASN A 328 -4.16 -15.60 -17.16
CA ASN A 328 -3.51 -16.45 -18.15
C ASN A 328 -3.89 -16.03 -19.58
N THR A 329 -5.17 -15.80 -19.85
CA THR A 329 -5.62 -15.30 -21.16
C THR A 329 -4.99 -13.94 -21.50
N PHE A 330 -4.87 -13.04 -20.53
CA PHE A 330 -4.16 -11.78 -20.75
C PHE A 330 -2.68 -12.03 -21.10
N TRP A 331 -2.02 -12.97 -20.41
CA TRP A 331 -0.62 -13.27 -20.67
C TRP A 331 -0.39 -13.95 -22.01
N GLU A 332 -1.30 -14.82 -22.47
CA GLU A 332 -1.29 -15.37 -23.82
C GLU A 332 -1.26 -14.24 -24.87
N SER A 333 -2.08 -13.21 -24.70
CA SER A 333 -2.03 -12.02 -25.58
C SER A 333 -0.69 -11.30 -25.53
N VAL A 334 -0.02 -11.25 -24.37
CA VAL A 334 1.34 -10.68 -24.26
C VAL A 334 2.33 -11.50 -25.10
N GLU A 335 2.29 -12.82 -25.01
CA GLU A 335 3.17 -13.71 -25.79
C GLU A 335 2.91 -13.61 -27.30
N GLU A 336 1.65 -13.52 -27.72
CA GLU A 336 1.29 -13.26 -29.13
C GLU A 336 1.88 -11.94 -29.62
N TYR A 337 1.74 -10.89 -28.82
CA TYR A 337 2.25 -9.57 -29.18
C TYR A 337 3.78 -9.59 -29.32
N LYS A 338 4.53 -10.32 -28.49
CA LYS A 338 6.01 -10.39 -28.62
C LYS A 338 6.49 -10.86 -29.99
N MET A 339 5.64 -11.52 -30.78
CA MET A 339 5.95 -11.95 -32.15
C MET A 339 5.82 -10.83 -33.19
N LEU A 340 5.25 -9.67 -32.82
CA LEU A 340 5.08 -8.52 -33.70
C LEU A 340 6.32 -7.59 -33.68
N PRO A 341 6.58 -6.86 -34.76
CA PRO A 341 7.63 -5.84 -34.77
C PRO A 341 7.32 -4.71 -33.77
N VAL A 342 8.37 -4.12 -33.21
CA VAL A 342 8.27 -2.96 -32.31
C VAL A 342 7.55 -1.80 -33.02
N GLU A 343 6.53 -1.23 -32.39
CA GLU A 343 5.76 -0.10 -32.90
C GLU A 343 6.55 1.20 -32.71
N VAL A 344 7.65 1.38 -33.45
CA VAL A 344 8.39 2.64 -33.47
C VAL A 344 7.77 3.58 -34.49
N GLY A 345 7.17 4.67 -34.03
CA GLY A 345 6.89 5.83 -34.89
C GLY A 345 5.83 5.63 -35.98
N ILE A 346 4.77 4.84 -35.74
CA ILE A 346 3.61 4.81 -36.64
C ILE A 346 2.92 6.19 -36.60
N LYS A 347 3.32 7.08 -37.52
CA LYS A 347 2.51 8.23 -37.88
C LYS A 347 1.16 7.69 -38.32
N LYS A 348 0.07 8.16 -37.73
CA LYS A 348 -1.27 7.96 -38.31
C LYS A 348 -1.24 8.52 -39.72
N PHE A 349 -1.16 7.65 -40.73
CA PHE A 349 -1.40 8.07 -42.09
C PHE A 349 -2.87 8.49 -42.17
N LYS A 350 -3.11 9.79 -42.37
CA LYS A 350 -4.39 10.24 -42.91
C LYS A 350 -4.31 9.96 -44.40
N PHE A 351 -5.15 9.07 -44.90
CA PHE A 351 -5.45 9.05 -46.32
C PHE A 351 -6.06 10.42 -46.64
N VAL A 352 -5.43 11.14 -47.56
CA VAL A 352 -6.04 12.30 -48.21
C VAL A 352 -6.98 11.68 -49.23
N GLU A 353 -8.26 12.05 -49.20
CA GLU A 353 -9.17 11.71 -50.28
C GLU A 353 -8.62 12.41 -51.53
N ASP A 354 -8.44 11.66 -52.62
CA ASP A 354 -8.16 12.25 -53.92
C ASP A 354 -9.39 13.10 -54.27
N ASP A 355 -9.30 14.41 -54.06
CA ASP A 355 -10.18 15.35 -54.74
C ASP A 355 -9.77 15.28 -56.22
N ASP A 356 -10.51 14.45 -56.96
CA ASP A 356 -10.49 14.38 -58.41
C ASP A 356 -10.73 15.79 -59.02
N GLU A 357 -9.84 16.14 -59.95
CA GLU A 357 -9.85 17.21 -60.98
C GLU A 357 -10.95 18.29 -60.98
#